data_AF-A0A7Z0SX65-F1
#
_entry.id   AF-A0A7Z0SX65-F1
#
_cell.length_a   1.000
_cell.length_b   1.000
_cell.length_c   1.000
_cell.angle_alpha   90.00
_cell.angle_beta   90.00
_cell.angle_gamma   90.00
#
_symmetry.space_group_name_H-M   'P 1'
#
loop_
_entity.id
_entity.type
_entity.pdbx_description
1 polymer ?
#
loop_
_entity_poly.entity_id
_entity_poly.type
_entity_poly.pdbx_seq_one_letter_code
_entity_poly.pdbx_strand_id
1 'polypeptide(L)'
;MNWLELIGWTGSAVLVWSLLQTAVLRLRALNLVGCVVLIGYNAAVPVWPMVGLNVVLAVINVWHLRGMLTTRHDAATYQVVEVGVDDQFLAHTLRVHAADIARFNPGFTWHRSEQRSAFLVVKADEVVGVVLAHAEPGGVAQVDLDYVTQRFRDFTPGEFVYRRSRLFTDKGFRQVVTPPGMVAPYYHRLGFRRQGDAYVLDLPVAA
;
A
#
# COMPACT_ATOMS: atom_id res chain seq x y z
N MET A 1 -5.12 52.01 4.29
CA MET A 1 -4.90 50.78 3.51
C MET A 1 -6.07 50.59 2.57
N ASN A 2 -5.76 50.41 1.27
CA ASN A 2 -6.76 50.26 0.22
C ASN A 2 -7.50 48.94 0.43
N TRP A 3 -8.84 48.97 0.40
CA TRP A 3 -9.68 47.76 0.47
C TRP A 3 -9.29 46.70 -0.58
N LEU A 4 -8.71 47.14 -1.71
CA LEU A 4 -8.10 46.31 -2.74
C LEU A 4 -6.90 45.48 -2.23
N GLU A 5 -6.07 46.01 -1.34
CA GLU A 5 -4.94 45.27 -0.75
C GLU A 5 -5.46 44.21 0.23
N LEU A 6 -6.48 44.54 1.03
CA LEU A 6 -7.09 43.60 1.97
C LEU A 6 -7.74 42.42 1.23
N ILE A 7 -8.43 42.70 0.12
CA ILE A 7 -8.98 41.65 -0.76
C ILE A 7 -7.85 40.82 -1.39
N GLY A 8 -6.75 41.45 -1.82
CA GLY A 8 -5.59 40.77 -2.37
C GLY A 8 -4.89 39.83 -1.39
N TRP A 9 -4.70 40.27 -0.14
CA TRP A 9 -4.13 39.44 0.93
C TRP A 9 -5.06 38.31 1.36
N THR A 10 -6.37 38.58 1.43
CA THR A 10 -7.37 37.55 1.75
C THR A 10 -7.45 36.50 0.63
N GLY A 11 -7.41 36.93 -0.64
CA GLY A 11 -7.34 36.04 -1.79
C GLY A 11 -6.07 35.20 -1.81
N SER A 12 -4.93 35.78 -1.45
CA SER A 12 -3.64 35.08 -1.35
C SER A 12 -3.64 34.05 -0.20
N ALA A 13 -4.22 34.40 0.95
CA ALA A 13 -4.36 33.48 2.08
C ALA A 13 -5.29 32.30 1.75
N VAL A 14 -6.40 32.54 1.07
CA VAL A 14 -7.31 31.48 0.58
C VAL A 14 -6.62 30.60 -0.45
N LEU A 15 -5.83 31.18 -1.35
CA LEU A 15 -5.01 30.44 -2.31
C LEU A 15 -4.01 29.53 -1.59
N VAL A 16 -3.21 30.07 -0.67
CA VAL A 16 -2.24 29.29 0.13
C VAL A 16 -2.93 28.18 0.94
N TRP A 17 -4.08 28.47 1.53
CA TRP A 17 -4.88 27.48 2.26
C TRP A 17 -5.41 26.37 1.35
N SER A 18 -5.84 26.71 0.14
CA SER A 18 -6.24 25.72 -0.87
C SER A 18 -5.08 24.82 -1.29
N LEU A 19 -3.86 25.36 -1.37
CA LEU A 19 -2.64 24.59 -1.68
C LEU A 19 -2.29 23.56 -0.60
N LEU A 20 -2.59 23.85 0.67
CA LEU A 20 -2.33 22.96 1.81
C LEU A 20 -3.28 21.75 1.87
N GLN A 21 -4.40 21.76 1.15
CA GLN A 21 -5.37 20.66 1.20
C GLN A 21 -4.99 19.50 0.26
N THR A 22 -4.40 18.43 0.79
CA THR A 22 -4.20 17.15 0.08
C THR A 22 -5.52 16.41 -0.16
N ALA A 23 -6.35 16.89 -1.09
CA ALA A 23 -7.65 16.30 -1.42
C ALA A 23 -7.56 15.06 -2.35
N VAL A 24 -8.49 14.11 -2.14
CA VAL A 24 -8.62 12.78 -2.75
C VAL A 24 -8.50 12.80 -4.28
N LEU A 25 -7.64 11.95 -4.85
CA LEU A 25 -7.18 11.91 -6.25
C LEU A 25 -8.24 12.20 -7.34
N ARG A 26 -9.46 11.65 -7.19
CA ARG A 26 -10.57 11.81 -8.16
C ARG A 26 -11.08 13.25 -8.24
N LEU A 27 -11.16 13.94 -7.11
CA LEU A 27 -11.60 15.34 -7.03
C LEU A 27 -10.59 16.28 -7.70
N ARG A 28 -9.28 16.00 -7.54
CA ARG A 28 -8.22 16.77 -8.19
C ARG A 28 -8.19 16.59 -9.71
N ALA A 29 -8.45 15.37 -10.21
CA ALA A 29 -8.58 15.13 -11.64
C ALA A 29 -9.77 15.90 -12.26
N LEU A 30 -10.92 15.91 -11.58
CA LEU A 30 -12.08 16.70 -11.98
C LEU A 30 -11.79 18.21 -11.97
N ASN A 31 -11.10 18.70 -10.94
CA ASN A 31 -10.68 20.11 -10.87
C ASN A 31 -9.69 20.48 -12.00
N LEU A 32 -8.78 19.59 -12.37
CA LEU A 32 -7.86 19.81 -13.49
C LEU A 32 -8.62 19.92 -14.82
N VAL A 33 -9.58 19.01 -15.06
CA VAL A 33 -10.46 19.09 -16.25
C VAL A 33 -11.24 20.40 -16.24
N GLY A 34 -11.80 20.79 -15.10
CA GLY A 34 -12.49 22.07 -14.92
C GLY A 34 -11.59 23.27 -15.26
N CYS A 35 -10.36 23.28 -14.75
CA CYS A 35 -9.39 24.34 -15.06
C CYS A 35 -9.08 24.42 -16.56
N VAL A 36 -8.87 23.28 -17.24
CA VAL A 36 -8.60 23.24 -18.69
C VAL A 36 -9.77 23.80 -19.50
N VAL A 37 -11.00 23.43 -19.14
CA VAL A 37 -12.22 23.96 -19.78
C VAL A 37 -12.35 25.46 -19.55
N LEU A 38 -12.10 25.95 -18.33
CA LEU A 38 -12.14 27.37 -18.00
C LEU A 38 -11.02 28.17 -18.68
N ILE A 39 -9.83 27.61 -18.86
CA ILE A 39 -8.75 28.25 -19.62
C ILE A 39 -9.21 28.47 -21.07
N GLY A 40 -9.77 27.44 -21.72
CA GLY A 40 -10.26 27.54 -23.10
C GLY A 40 -11.38 28.56 -23.24
N TYR A 41 -12.36 28.55 -22.33
CA TYR A 41 -13.47 29.50 -22.33
C TYR A 41 -13.01 30.95 -22.08
N ASN A 42 -12.21 31.20 -21.04
CA ASN A 42 -11.78 32.55 -20.71
C ASN A 42 -10.79 33.13 -21.73
N ALA A 43 -10.03 32.28 -22.43
CA ALA A 43 -9.21 32.70 -23.57
C ALA A 43 -10.06 33.13 -24.77
N ALA A 44 -11.22 32.50 -24.98
CA ALA A 44 -12.18 32.89 -26.03
C ALA A 44 -12.98 34.16 -25.69
N VAL A 45 -13.16 34.49 -24.40
CA VAL A 45 -13.88 35.70 -23.89
C VAL A 45 -12.89 36.82 -23.45
N PRO A 46 -11.68 36.86 -24.01
CA PRO A 46 -10.47 37.54 -23.50
C PRO A 46 -10.40 37.99 -22.03
N VAL A 47 -10.78 37.14 -21.06
CA VAL A 47 -10.66 37.43 -19.62
C VAL A 47 -9.31 36.96 -19.08
N TRP A 48 -8.25 37.72 -19.41
CA TRP A 48 -6.86 37.35 -19.12
C TRP A 48 -6.52 37.05 -17.64
N PRO A 49 -7.04 37.77 -16.62
CA PRO A 49 -6.76 37.45 -15.22
C PRO A 49 -7.27 36.06 -14.80
N MET A 50 -8.44 35.66 -15.32
CA MET A 50 -9.01 34.34 -15.06
C MET A 50 -8.24 33.22 -15.76
N VAL A 51 -7.70 33.48 -16.95
CA VAL A 51 -6.82 32.53 -17.66
C VAL A 51 -5.56 32.28 -16.83
N GLY A 52 -4.88 33.34 -16.36
CA GLY A 52 -3.68 33.21 -15.54
C GLY A 52 -3.91 32.40 -14.26
N LEU A 53 -5.01 32.68 -13.55
CA LEU A 53 -5.39 31.95 -12.34
C LEU A 53 -5.62 30.45 -12.62
N ASN A 54 -6.38 30.11 -13.65
CA ASN A 54 -6.67 28.71 -13.97
C ASN A 54 -5.43 27.96 -14.49
N VAL A 55 -4.49 28.64 -15.18
CA VAL A 55 -3.19 28.06 -15.58
C VAL A 55 -2.36 27.69 -14.36
N VAL A 56 -2.26 28.60 -13.38
CA VAL A 56 -1.54 28.35 -12.12
C VAL A 56 -2.17 27.16 -11.37
N LEU A 57 -3.51 27.15 -11.25
CA LEU A 57 -4.24 26.04 -10.63
C LEU A 57 -4.03 24.71 -11.37
N ALA A 58 -3.98 24.72 -12.70
CA ALA A 58 -3.71 23.52 -13.49
C ALA A 58 -2.29 22.97 -13.22
N VAL A 59 -1.26 23.83 -13.22
CA VAL A 59 0.13 23.42 -12.94
C VAL A 59 0.26 22.79 -11.55
N ILE A 60 -0.36 23.40 -10.53
CA ILE A 60 -0.36 22.87 -9.16
C ILE A 60 -1.06 21.52 -9.08
N ASN A 61 -2.24 21.39 -9.71
CA ASN A 61 -2.97 20.13 -9.73
C ASN A 61 -2.15 19.03 -10.42
N VAL A 62 -1.45 19.36 -11.51
CA VAL A 62 -0.51 18.44 -12.19
C VAL A 62 0.65 18.05 -11.28
N TRP A 63 1.26 18.98 -10.55
CA TRP A 63 2.38 18.67 -9.64
C TRP A 63 1.96 17.72 -8.52
N HIS A 64 0.83 17.99 -7.85
CA HIS A 64 0.29 17.09 -6.83
C HIS A 64 -0.12 15.73 -7.39
N LEU A 65 -0.79 15.71 -8.55
CA LEU A 65 -1.20 14.46 -9.20
C LEU A 65 0.03 13.62 -9.58
N ARG A 66 1.07 14.27 -10.11
CA ARG A 66 2.35 13.63 -10.43
C ARG A 66 3.01 13.07 -9.18
N GLY A 67 3.15 13.85 -8.11
CA GLY A 67 3.71 13.39 -6.83
C GLY A 67 3.03 12.12 -6.32
N MET A 68 1.69 12.11 -6.29
CA MET A 68 0.91 10.95 -5.87
C MET A 68 1.02 9.75 -6.82
N LEU A 69 1.14 9.98 -8.14
CA LEU A 69 1.36 8.93 -9.14
C LEU A 69 2.77 8.32 -9.05
N THR A 70 3.80 9.12 -8.79
CA THR A 70 5.18 8.63 -8.56
C THR A 70 5.27 7.82 -7.27
N THR A 71 4.62 8.22 -6.17
CA THR A 71 4.60 7.42 -4.92
C THR A 71 3.83 6.10 -5.07
N ARG A 72 2.98 5.98 -6.10
CA ARG A 72 2.27 4.74 -6.44
C ARG A 72 3.16 3.72 -7.14
N HIS A 73 4.23 4.17 -7.80
CA HIS A 73 5.24 3.32 -8.45
C HIS A 73 6.48 3.07 -7.59
N ASP A 74 6.54 3.62 -6.39
CA ASP A 74 7.48 3.19 -5.35
C ASP A 74 7.05 1.84 -4.76
N ALA A 75 7.17 0.81 -5.61
CA ALA A 75 7.25 -0.59 -5.23
C ALA A 75 8.57 -0.92 -4.50
N ALA A 76 9.35 0.11 -4.12
CA ALA A 76 10.65 0.03 -3.47
C ALA A 76 10.60 0.13 -1.93
N THR A 77 9.44 0.41 -1.31
CA THR A 77 9.38 0.65 0.15
C THR A 77 8.37 -0.24 0.86
N TYR A 78 8.27 -1.50 0.46
CA TYR A 78 7.76 -2.49 1.39
C TYR A 78 8.87 -2.80 2.39
N GLN A 79 8.53 -2.83 3.67
CA GLN A 79 9.41 -3.32 4.72
C GLN A 79 8.67 -4.44 5.45
N VAL A 80 9.41 -5.44 5.89
CA VAL A 80 8.87 -6.50 6.73
C VAL A 80 9.42 -6.29 8.13
N VAL A 81 8.51 -6.11 9.08
CA VAL A 81 8.85 -5.89 10.48
C VAL A 81 8.44 -7.14 11.24
N GLU A 82 9.41 -7.77 11.90
CA GLU A 82 9.14 -8.87 12.84
C GLU A 82 8.50 -8.28 14.10
N VAL A 83 7.36 -8.86 14.49
CA VAL A 83 6.63 -8.48 15.70
C VAL A 83 6.46 -9.71 16.59
N GLY A 84 6.39 -9.48 17.90
CA GLY A 84 6.07 -10.54 18.84
C GLY A 84 4.68 -11.11 18.57
N VAL A 85 4.50 -12.42 18.79
CA VAL A 85 3.17 -13.05 18.70
C VAL A 85 2.19 -12.50 19.74
N ASP A 86 2.69 -11.91 20.82
CA ASP A 86 1.89 -11.26 21.87
C ASP A 86 1.72 -9.75 21.67
N ASP A 87 2.13 -9.22 20.52
CA ASP A 87 2.06 -7.81 20.22
C ASP A 87 0.59 -7.31 20.14
N GLN A 88 0.29 -6.22 20.85
CA GLN A 88 -1.06 -5.66 20.91
C GLN A 88 -1.51 -5.06 19.57
N PHE A 89 -0.57 -4.52 18.79
CA PHE A 89 -0.83 -3.94 17.49
C PHE A 89 -1.13 -5.04 16.45
N LEU A 90 -0.39 -6.16 16.48
CA LEU A 90 -0.74 -7.35 15.70
C LEU A 90 -2.14 -7.86 16.05
N ALA A 91 -2.44 -8.02 17.34
CA ALA A 91 -3.75 -8.46 17.81
C ALA A 91 -4.88 -7.50 17.38
N HIS A 92 -4.59 -6.19 17.32
CA HIS A 92 -5.52 -5.21 16.80
C HIS A 92 -5.77 -5.37 15.29
N THR A 93 -4.71 -5.46 14.48
CA THR A 93 -4.81 -5.64 13.03
C THR A 93 -5.60 -6.90 12.67
N LEU A 94 -5.30 -8.03 13.31
CA LEU A 94 -6.03 -9.29 13.09
C LEU A 94 -7.52 -9.15 13.42
N ARG A 95 -7.87 -8.41 14.47
CA ARG A 95 -9.27 -8.19 14.87
C ARG A 95 -10.02 -7.31 13.88
N VAL A 96 -9.40 -6.22 13.43
CA VAL A 96 -9.98 -5.28 12.46
C VAL A 96 -10.25 -5.98 11.12
N HIS A 97 -9.34 -6.86 10.70
CA HIS A 97 -9.43 -7.56 9.42
C HIS A 97 -10.02 -8.97 9.50
N ALA A 98 -10.51 -9.40 10.67
CA ALA A 98 -10.95 -10.78 10.91
C ALA A 98 -11.99 -11.29 9.90
N ALA A 99 -12.97 -10.45 9.53
CA ALA A 99 -14.01 -10.83 8.58
C ALA A 99 -13.47 -11.06 7.16
N ASP A 100 -12.49 -10.27 6.74
CA ASP A 100 -11.85 -10.42 5.43
C ASP A 100 -10.89 -11.62 5.45
N ILE A 101 -10.11 -11.79 6.54
CA ILE A 101 -9.25 -12.96 6.75
C ILE A 101 -10.07 -14.25 6.66
N ALA A 102 -11.21 -14.34 7.35
CA ALA A 102 -12.06 -15.53 7.35
C ALA A 102 -12.60 -15.87 5.94
N ARG A 103 -12.75 -14.88 5.06
CA ARG A 103 -13.21 -15.07 3.68
C ARG A 103 -12.15 -15.71 2.79
N PHE A 104 -10.88 -15.39 3.00
CA PHE A 104 -9.76 -15.85 2.15
C PHE A 104 -8.97 -17.01 2.76
N ASN A 105 -8.97 -17.12 4.09
CA ASN A 105 -8.29 -18.16 4.85
C ASN A 105 -9.28 -18.84 5.82
N PRO A 106 -10.30 -19.57 5.30
CA PRO A 106 -11.41 -20.12 6.09
C PRO A 106 -11.04 -21.20 7.13
N GLY A 107 -9.76 -21.51 7.34
CA GLY A 107 -9.27 -22.42 8.39
C GLY A 107 -8.30 -21.76 9.38
N PHE A 108 -8.04 -20.46 9.26
CA PHE A 108 -7.07 -19.79 10.11
C PHE A 108 -7.64 -19.54 11.52
N THR A 109 -7.02 -20.16 12.53
CA THR A 109 -7.28 -19.88 13.94
C THR A 109 -6.06 -19.21 14.57
N TRP A 110 -6.27 -17.99 15.08
CA TRP A 110 -5.25 -17.28 15.83
C TRP A 110 -5.05 -17.93 17.21
N HIS A 111 -3.88 -18.52 17.41
CA HIS A 111 -3.41 -19.02 18.70
C HIS A 111 -2.02 -18.45 18.97
N ARG A 112 -1.85 -17.89 20.18
CA ARG A 112 -0.56 -17.41 20.68
C ARG A 112 0.30 -18.63 20.99
N SER A 113 1.36 -18.81 20.23
CA SER A 113 2.35 -19.88 20.43
C SER A 113 3.72 -19.30 20.18
N GLU A 114 4.67 -19.56 21.08
CA GLU A 114 6.06 -19.10 20.97
C GLU A 114 6.80 -19.69 19.76
N GLN A 115 6.27 -20.77 19.17
CA GLN A 115 6.84 -21.39 17.96
C GLN A 115 6.44 -20.67 16.67
N ARG A 116 5.57 -19.66 16.76
CA ARG A 116 5.13 -18.84 15.63
C ARG A 116 5.96 -17.57 15.55
N SER A 117 6.31 -17.19 14.34
CA SER A 117 6.87 -15.89 13.99
C SER A 117 5.78 -15.07 13.29
N ALA A 118 5.65 -13.81 13.70
CA ALA A 118 4.70 -12.88 13.13
C ALA A 118 5.41 -11.71 12.45
N PHE A 119 4.92 -11.36 11.27
CA PHE A 119 5.54 -10.35 10.44
C PHE A 119 4.47 -9.41 9.90
N LEU A 120 4.72 -8.11 10.07
CA LEU A 120 3.92 -7.07 9.46
C LEU A 120 4.59 -6.60 8.19
N VAL A 121 3.83 -6.56 7.11
CA VAL A 121 4.26 -5.92 5.86
C VAL A 121 3.77 -4.48 5.92
N VAL A 122 4.70 -3.54 5.89
CA VAL A 122 4.41 -2.11 5.95
C VAL A 122 4.86 -1.43 4.67
N LYS A 123 4.12 -0.41 4.24
CA LYS A 123 4.53 0.51 3.17
C LYS A 123 4.56 1.92 3.74
N ALA A 124 5.77 2.48 3.86
CA ALA A 124 5.99 3.67 4.69
C ALA A 124 5.40 3.43 6.10
N ASP A 125 4.38 4.19 6.51
CA ASP A 125 3.77 4.10 7.85
C ASP A 125 2.45 3.30 7.86
N GLU A 126 2.01 2.75 6.72
CA GLU A 126 0.75 2.01 6.59
C GLU A 126 1.00 0.50 6.65
N VAL A 127 0.29 -0.22 7.52
CA VAL A 127 0.29 -1.69 7.52
C VAL A 127 -0.52 -2.17 6.32
N VAL A 128 0.14 -2.88 5.42
CA VAL A 128 -0.48 -3.38 4.18
C VAL A 128 -0.80 -4.86 4.24
N GLY A 129 -0.14 -5.63 5.13
CA GLY A 129 -0.36 -7.06 5.27
C GLY A 129 0.22 -7.67 6.54
N VAL A 130 -0.13 -8.92 6.78
CA VAL A 130 0.30 -9.76 7.91
C VAL A 130 0.69 -11.12 7.37
N VAL A 131 1.89 -11.58 7.73
CA VAL A 131 2.38 -12.93 7.44
C VAL A 131 2.69 -13.61 8.76
N LEU A 132 2.10 -14.78 8.98
CA LEU A 132 2.36 -15.63 10.14
C LEU A 132 2.94 -16.95 9.64
N ALA A 133 4.02 -17.40 10.26
CA ALA A 133 4.63 -18.68 9.93
C ALA A 133 5.17 -19.35 11.19
N HIS A 134 5.26 -20.67 11.18
CA HIS A 134 5.97 -21.43 12.20
C HIS A 134 7.07 -22.28 11.57
N ALA A 135 8.06 -22.64 12.38
CA ALA A 135 9.14 -23.51 11.97
C ALA A 135 8.66 -24.97 11.99
N GLU A 136 8.84 -25.67 10.86
CA GLU A 136 8.75 -27.11 10.78
C GLU A 136 10.15 -27.76 10.73
N PRO A 137 10.26 -29.04 11.14
CA PRO A 137 11.51 -29.79 11.04
C PRO A 137 12.09 -29.78 9.63
N GLY A 138 13.42 -29.79 9.51
CA GLY A 138 14.11 -29.79 8.21
C GLY A 138 14.33 -28.40 7.61
N GLY A 139 14.11 -27.33 8.38
CA GLY A 139 14.35 -25.95 7.92
C GLY A 139 13.26 -25.43 7.00
N VAL A 140 12.03 -25.90 7.22
CA VAL A 140 10.84 -25.50 6.46
C VAL A 140 10.08 -24.43 7.27
N ALA A 141 9.72 -23.33 6.64
CA ALA A 141 8.81 -22.34 7.19
C ALA A 141 7.39 -22.62 6.67
N GLN A 142 6.52 -23.10 7.55
CA GLN A 142 5.12 -23.32 7.24
C GLN A 142 4.34 -22.01 7.49
N VAL A 143 3.76 -21.44 6.43
CA VAL A 143 2.94 -20.23 6.52
C VAL A 143 1.55 -20.61 7.02
N ASP A 144 1.14 -19.97 8.11
CA ASP A 144 -0.19 -20.11 8.72
C ASP A 144 -1.18 -19.09 8.15
N LEU A 145 -0.69 -17.87 7.87
CA LEU A 145 -1.49 -16.76 7.36
C LEU A 145 -0.65 -15.92 6.41
N ASP A 146 -1.19 -15.63 5.24
CA ASP A 146 -0.69 -14.61 4.31
C ASP A 146 -1.87 -13.71 3.97
N TYR A 147 -1.97 -12.58 4.66
CA TYR A 147 -3.08 -11.66 4.52
C TYR A 147 -2.58 -10.30 4.03
N VAL A 148 -3.23 -9.78 3.00
CA VAL A 148 -2.98 -8.45 2.45
C VAL A 148 -4.29 -7.70 2.42
N THR A 149 -4.26 -6.46 2.91
CA THR A 149 -5.44 -5.58 2.91
C THR A 149 -5.95 -5.37 1.49
N GLN A 150 -7.27 -5.19 1.35
CA GLN A 150 -7.93 -5.11 0.04
C GLN A 150 -7.31 -4.07 -0.90
N ARG A 151 -6.84 -2.94 -0.37
CA ARG A 151 -6.22 -1.85 -1.15
C ARG A 151 -4.89 -2.23 -1.81
N PHE A 152 -4.16 -3.18 -1.22
CA PHE A 152 -2.81 -3.56 -1.64
C PHE A 152 -2.71 -4.95 -2.25
N ARG A 153 -3.85 -5.67 -2.33
CA ARG A 153 -3.91 -7.05 -2.83
C ARG A 153 -3.39 -7.19 -4.26
N ASP A 154 -3.70 -6.24 -5.14
CA ASP A 154 -3.26 -6.25 -6.54
C ASP A 154 -1.79 -5.81 -6.73
N PHE A 155 -1.13 -5.33 -5.66
CA PHE A 155 0.21 -4.76 -5.69
C PHE A 155 1.32 -5.75 -5.30
N THR A 156 1.03 -7.05 -5.32
CA THR A 156 2.01 -8.14 -5.15
C THR A 156 2.98 -8.02 -3.95
N PRO A 157 2.55 -7.58 -2.75
CA PRO A 157 3.46 -7.51 -1.60
C PRO A 157 4.04 -8.87 -1.19
N GLY A 158 3.34 -9.97 -1.50
CA GLY A 158 3.88 -11.33 -1.31
C GLY A 158 5.17 -11.60 -2.10
N GLU A 159 5.35 -11.03 -3.29
CA GLU A 159 6.63 -11.15 -4.02
C GLU A 159 7.78 -10.56 -3.21
N PHE A 160 7.54 -9.40 -2.60
CA PHE A 160 8.53 -8.75 -1.77
C PHE A 160 8.88 -9.62 -0.56
N VAL A 161 7.88 -10.16 0.15
CA VAL A 161 8.09 -11.01 1.32
C VAL A 161 8.89 -12.27 0.96
N TYR A 162 8.54 -12.99 -0.11
CA TYR A 162 9.15 -14.29 -0.37
C TYR A 162 10.42 -14.26 -1.22
N ARG A 163 10.62 -13.24 -2.08
CA ARG A 163 11.79 -13.18 -2.98
C ARG A 163 12.81 -12.12 -2.61
N ARG A 164 12.37 -10.97 -2.09
CA ARG A 164 13.26 -9.83 -1.84
C ARG A 164 13.62 -9.68 -0.36
N SER A 165 12.73 -10.07 0.53
CA SER A 165 12.99 -10.02 1.96
C SER A 165 13.88 -11.20 2.37
N ARG A 166 14.87 -10.93 3.21
CA ARG A 166 15.71 -11.97 3.82
C ARG A 166 15.07 -12.61 5.05
N LEU A 167 13.79 -12.31 5.30
CA LEU A 167 13.03 -12.71 6.48
C LEU A 167 13.20 -14.19 6.86
N PHE A 168 13.02 -15.07 5.86
CA PHE A 168 13.09 -16.50 6.07
C PHE A 168 14.53 -17.03 5.99
N THR A 169 15.36 -16.47 5.11
CA THR A 169 16.77 -16.88 4.95
C THR A 169 17.63 -16.50 6.16
N ASP A 170 17.40 -15.34 6.78
CA ASP A 170 18.12 -14.90 7.99
C ASP A 170 17.78 -15.77 9.21
N LYS A 171 16.58 -16.39 9.22
CA LYS A 171 16.18 -17.40 10.20
C LYS A 171 16.65 -18.82 9.84
N GLY A 172 17.40 -18.99 8.75
CA GLY A 172 17.97 -20.27 8.32
C GLY A 172 16.99 -21.20 7.61
N PHE A 173 15.80 -20.73 7.24
CA PHE A 173 14.85 -21.53 6.47
C PHE A 173 15.33 -21.70 5.02
N ARG A 174 15.13 -22.90 4.49
CA ARG A 174 15.49 -23.28 3.12
C ARG A 174 14.28 -23.36 2.20
N GLN A 175 13.10 -23.53 2.78
CA GLN A 175 11.87 -23.76 2.04
C GLN A 175 10.69 -23.10 2.76
N VAL A 176 9.75 -22.55 2.00
CA VAL A 176 8.50 -21.98 2.49
C VAL A 176 7.34 -22.76 1.91
N VAL A 177 6.39 -23.16 2.75
CA VAL A 177 5.18 -23.90 2.36
C VAL A 177 3.95 -23.07 2.73
N THR A 178 3.06 -22.85 1.76
CA THR A 178 1.82 -22.08 1.97
C THR A 178 0.75 -22.94 2.67
N PRO A 179 -0.28 -22.33 3.30
CA PRO A 179 -1.39 -23.10 3.85
C PRO A 179 -2.14 -23.87 2.76
N PRO A 180 -2.65 -25.09 3.06
CA PRO A 180 -3.47 -25.85 2.14
C PRO A 180 -4.84 -25.20 1.92
N GLY A 181 -5.36 -25.25 0.69
CA GLY A 181 -6.73 -24.82 0.38
C GLY A 181 -6.95 -23.31 0.17
N MET A 182 -5.89 -22.53 -0.06
CA MET A 182 -6.01 -21.10 -0.33
C MET A 182 -6.73 -20.82 -1.67
N VAL A 183 -7.74 -19.94 -1.63
CA VAL A 183 -8.59 -19.61 -2.79
C VAL A 183 -7.95 -18.49 -3.63
N ALA A 184 -7.87 -18.69 -4.95
CA ALA A 184 -7.28 -17.77 -5.93
C ALA A 184 -5.76 -17.47 -5.74
N PRO A 185 -4.88 -18.49 -5.81
CA PRO A 185 -3.45 -18.34 -5.52
C PRO A 185 -2.73 -17.50 -6.57
N TYR A 186 -2.16 -16.36 -6.16
CA TYR A 186 -1.27 -15.52 -6.98
C TYR A 186 0.14 -16.13 -7.13
N TYR A 187 0.45 -17.19 -6.35
CA TYR A 187 1.78 -17.80 -6.21
C TYR A 187 2.38 -18.40 -7.49
N HIS A 188 1.56 -18.73 -8.49
CA HIS A 188 2.06 -19.25 -9.76
C HIS A 188 2.97 -18.24 -10.49
N ARG A 189 2.78 -16.93 -10.25
CA ARG A 189 3.65 -15.87 -10.80
C ARG A 189 4.91 -15.63 -9.95
N LEU A 190 4.94 -16.14 -8.72
CA LEU A 190 6.00 -15.91 -7.74
C LEU A 190 7.09 -17.01 -7.76
N GLY A 191 6.90 -18.05 -8.57
CA GLY A 191 7.82 -19.18 -8.70
C GLY A 191 7.58 -20.30 -7.70
N PHE A 192 6.45 -20.29 -6.99
CA PHE A 192 6.06 -21.43 -6.16
C PHE A 192 5.67 -22.62 -7.03
N ARG A 193 6.08 -23.80 -6.62
CA ARG A 193 5.70 -25.09 -7.21
C ARG A 193 4.52 -25.67 -6.44
N ARG A 194 3.47 -26.08 -7.14
CA ARG A 194 2.32 -26.75 -6.50
C ARG A 194 2.74 -28.15 -6.05
N GLN A 195 2.55 -28.47 -4.77
CA GLN A 195 2.77 -29.78 -4.18
C GLN A 195 1.49 -30.21 -3.44
N GLY A 196 0.65 -30.98 -4.13
CA GLY A 196 -0.69 -31.36 -3.62
C GLY A 196 -1.62 -30.15 -3.48
N ASP A 197 -2.08 -29.91 -2.25
CA ASP A 197 -2.97 -28.80 -1.89
C ASP A 197 -2.25 -27.55 -1.40
N ALA A 198 -0.91 -27.57 -1.37
CA ALA A 198 -0.06 -26.47 -0.96
C ALA A 198 0.86 -25.99 -2.10
N TYR A 199 1.44 -24.80 -1.92
CA TYR A 199 2.47 -24.23 -2.79
C TYR A 199 3.78 -24.15 -2.02
N VAL A 200 4.88 -24.54 -2.67
CA VAL A 200 6.21 -24.61 -2.08
C VAL A 200 7.16 -23.70 -2.83
N LEU A 201 7.92 -22.88 -2.10
CA LEU A 201 9.00 -22.06 -2.65
C LEU A 201 10.31 -22.43 -2.00
N ASP A 202 11.29 -22.77 -2.82
CA ASP A 202 12.68 -22.94 -2.38
C ASP A 202 13.31 -21.55 -2.27
N LEU A 203 13.84 -21.25 -1.08
CA LEU A 203 14.51 -19.98 -0.84
C LEU A 203 15.95 -20.04 -1.37
N PRO A 204 16.49 -18.93 -1.89
CA PRO A 204 17.90 -18.85 -2.22
C PRO A 204 18.73 -19.07 -0.94
N VAL A 205 19.81 -19.84 -1.04
CA VAL A 205 20.71 -20.08 0.08
C VAL A 205 21.27 -18.73 0.56
N ALA A 206 21.16 -18.45 1.86
CA ALA A 206 21.78 -17.26 2.46
C ALA A 206 23.29 -17.32 2.18
N ALA A 207 23.80 -16.31 1.46
CA ALA A 207 25.23 -16.14 1.17
C ALA A 207 25.95 -15.50 2.36
#